data_AF-A0A085AE44-F1
#
_entry.id   AF-A0A085AE44-F1
#
_cell.length_a   1.000
_cell.length_b   1.000
_cell.length_c   1.000
_cell.angle_alpha   90.00
_cell.angle_beta   90.00
_cell.angle_gamma   90.00
#
_symmetry.space_group_name_H-M   'P 1'
#
loop_
_entity.id
_entity.type
_entity.pdbx_description
1 polymer ?
#
loop_
_entity_poly.entity_id
_entity_poly.type
_entity_poly.pdbx_seq_one_letter_code
_entity_poly.pdbx_strand_id
1 'polypeptide(L)'
;MSDLNQFRSKGPELLVELAQHTATTVREIIEIDIAVAEQIGEAVANRMMQVWGGQNVYFPMGMVWKVSQRDREIFLEFDGRNHHELARKFGVSLQWIYSVVKRVKREELDRMQGKLFDGESDADTSV
;
A
#
# COMPACT_ATOMS: atom_id res chain seq x y z
N MET A 1 8.36 -41.09 -17.33
CA MET A 1 7.84 -39.74 -17.56
C MET A 1 6.72 -39.48 -16.58
N SER A 2 6.95 -38.62 -15.59
CA SER A 2 5.97 -37.70 -14.98
C SER A 2 6.61 -37.06 -13.74
N ASP A 3 7.22 -35.91 -14.01
CA ASP A 3 7.60 -34.79 -13.13
C ASP A 3 7.74 -34.99 -11.62
N LEU A 4 8.97 -35.29 -11.19
CA LEU A 4 9.43 -35.12 -9.82
C LEU A 4 9.98 -33.70 -9.58
N ASN A 5 9.28 -32.66 -10.04
CA ASN A 5 9.77 -31.27 -9.93
C ASN A 5 8.70 -30.23 -9.58
N GLN A 6 7.53 -30.65 -9.09
CA GLN A 6 6.38 -29.76 -8.90
C GLN A 6 6.24 -29.14 -7.49
N PHE A 7 7.34 -29.03 -6.71
CA PHE A 7 7.33 -28.32 -5.42
C PHE A 7 8.63 -27.52 -5.16
N ARG A 8 9.14 -26.80 -6.16
CA ARG A 8 10.09 -25.70 -5.91
C ARG A 8 9.26 -24.42 -5.73
N SER A 9 8.54 -24.34 -4.60
CA SER A 9 7.65 -23.21 -4.31
C SER A 9 8.44 -21.90 -4.33
N LYS A 10 7.97 -20.86 -5.02
CA LYS A 10 8.51 -19.48 -4.94
C LYS A 10 8.32 -18.81 -3.56
N GLY A 11 7.77 -19.53 -2.59
CA GLY A 11 7.48 -19.04 -1.24
C GLY A 11 8.73 -18.60 -0.45
N PRO A 12 9.80 -19.40 -0.40
CA PRO A 12 11.05 -19.00 0.26
C PRO A 12 11.68 -17.77 -0.42
N GLU A 13 11.64 -17.69 -1.75
CA GLU A 13 12.14 -16.54 -2.51
C GLU A 13 11.37 -15.27 -2.16
N LEU A 14 10.03 -15.32 -2.14
CA LEU A 14 9.19 -14.18 -1.78
C LEU A 14 9.45 -13.67 -0.34
N LEU A 15 9.66 -14.58 0.61
CA LEU A 15 9.93 -14.19 2.00
C LEU A 15 11.33 -13.60 2.17
N VAL A 16 12.32 -14.09 1.42
CA VAL A 16 13.67 -13.50 1.38
C VAL A 16 13.62 -12.09 0.77
N GLU A 17 12.90 -11.92 -0.35
CA GLU A 17 12.71 -10.61 -0.98
C GLU A 17 11.97 -9.64 -0.04
N LEU A 18 10.94 -10.12 0.67
CA LEU A 18 10.22 -9.31 1.66
C LEU A 18 11.16 -8.82 2.78
N ALA A 19 12.03 -9.69 3.31
CA ALA A 19 12.99 -9.32 4.34
C ALA A 19 13.96 -8.25 3.81
N GLN A 20 14.52 -8.44 2.63
CA GLN A 20 15.44 -7.50 1.99
C GLN A 20 14.78 -6.14 1.71
N HIS A 21 13.60 -6.14 1.08
CA HIS A 21 12.86 -4.91 0.79
C HIS A 21 12.49 -4.17 2.07
N THR A 22 12.08 -4.89 3.12
CA THR A 22 11.79 -4.27 4.42
C THR A 22 13.02 -3.60 5.01
N ALA A 23 14.18 -4.28 5.01
CA ALA A 23 15.43 -3.71 5.51
C ALA A 23 15.85 -2.46 4.72
N THR A 24 15.73 -2.49 3.39
CA THR A 24 15.99 -1.32 2.53
C THR A 24 15.04 -0.17 2.85
N THR A 25 13.73 -0.42 2.86
CA THR A 25 12.72 0.63 3.10
C THR A 25 12.88 1.26 4.48
N VAL A 26 13.21 0.49 5.52
CA VAL A 26 13.44 1.07 6.86
C VAL A 26 14.63 2.04 6.82
N ARG A 27 15.72 1.67 6.15
CA ARG A 27 16.92 2.51 6.02
C ARG A 27 16.71 3.75 5.14
N GLU A 28 15.74 3.73 4.23
CA GLU A 28 15.34 4.90 3.44
C GLU A 28 14.55 5.92 4.26
N ILE A 29 13.87 5.48 5.32
CA ILE A 29 13.00 6.34 6.14
C ILE A 29 13.74 6.89 7.36
N ILE A 30 14.59 6.08 7.98
CA ILE A 30 15.34 6.44 9.19
C ILE A 30 16.80 5.99 9.10
N GLU A 31 17.69 6.75 9.74
CA GLU A 31 19.07 6.34 9.92
C GLU A 31 19.14 5.26 11.01
N ILE A 32 19.57 4.07 10.62
CA ILE A 32 19.68 2.91 11.51
C ILE A 32 20.83 2.01 11.05
N ASP A 33 21.40 1.27 11.99
CA ASP A 33 22.42 0.28 11.70
C ASP A 33 21.92 -0.81 10.73
N ILE A 34 22.81 -1.27 9.85
CA ILE A 34 22.50 -2.25 8.80
C ILE A 34 22.03 -3.57 9.41
N ALA A 35 22.71 -4.06 10.44
CA ALA A 35 22.37 -5.33 11.05
C ALA A 35 21.01 -5.26 11.75
N VAL A 36 20.67 -4.12 12.35
CA VAL A 36 19.35 -3.91 12.96
C VAL A 36 18.25 -3.88 11.89
N ALA A 37 18.48 -3.23 10.74
CA ALA A 37 17.52 -3.23 9.64
C ALA A 37 17.29 -4.64 9.06
N GLU A 38 18.36 -5.43 8.91
CA GLU A 38 18.27 -6.83 8.47
C GLU A 38 17.48 -7.69 9.46
N GLN A 39 17.74 -7.54 10.77
CA GLN A 39 16.96 -8.23 11.82
C GLN A 39 15.47 -7.87 11.77
N ILE A 40 15.13 -6.60 11.52
CA ILE A 40 13.74 -6.18 11.34
C ILE A 40 13.13 -6.86 10.11
N GLY A 41 13.84 -6.89 8.99
CA GLY A 41 13.39 -7.56 7.77
C GLY A 41 13.11 -9.04 7.98
N GLU A 42 14.04 -9.76 8.62
CA GLU A 42 13.87 -11.17 8.97
C GLU A 42 12.69 -11.39 9.91
N ALA A 43 12.53 -10.57 10.93
CA ALA A 43 11.41 -10.66 11.88
C ALA A 43 10.06 -10.47 11.16
N VAL A 44 9.97 -9.52 10.22
CA VAL A 44 8.77 -9.30 9.41
C VAL A 44 8.49 -10.51 8.53
N ALA A 45 9.48 -11.03 7.80
CA ALA A 45 9.30 -12.20 6.93
C ALA A 45 8.86 -13.44 7.73
N ASN A 46 9.50 -13.71 8.88
CA ASN A 46 9.12 -14.80 9.77
C ASN A 46 7.69 -14.64 10.29
N ARG A 47 7.27 -13.42 10.66
CA ARG A 47 5.90 -13.16 11.09
C ARG A 47 4.91 -13.42 9.95
N MET A 48 5.22 -12.97 8.73
CA MET A 48 4.34 -13.18 7.58
C MET A 48 4.23 -14.65 7.19
N MET A 49 5.28 -15.45 7.36
CA MET A 49 5.21 -16.90 7.18
C MET A 49 4.15 -17.53 8.10
N GLN A 50 4.06 -17.09 9.36
CA GLN A 50 3.06 -17.59 10.31
C GLN A 50 1.64 -17.13 10.00
N VAL A 51 1.48 -15.92 9.43
CA VAL A 51 0.16 -15.33 9.16
C VAL A 51 -0.40 -15.78 7.81
N TRP A 52 0.45 -15.86 6.79
CA TRP A 52 0.06 -16.17 5.40
C TRP A 52 0.40 -17.60 4.98
N GLY A 53 1.15 -18.34 5.80
CA GLY A 53 1.51 -19.73 5.52
C GLY A 53 0.26 -20.58 5.27
N GLY A 54 0.23 -21.27 4.12
CA GLY A 54 -0.90 -22.09 3.70
C GLY A 54 -2.05 -21.31 3.03
N GLN A 55 -1.98 -19.98 2.93
CA GLN A 55 -2.97 -19.15 2.25
C GLN A 55 -2.54 -18.83 0.82
N ASN A 56 -3.50 -18.64 -0.09
CA ASN A 56 -3.25 -18.10 -1.43
C ASN A 56 -3.42 -16.57 -1.39
N VAL A 57 -2.31 -15.83 -1.37
CA VAL A 57 -2.31 -14.36 -1.25
C VAL A 57 -2.22 -13.72 -2.63
N TYR A 58 -3.22 -12.89 -2.97
CA TYR A 58 -3.26 -12.12 -4.21
C TYR A 58 -2.89 -10.65 -3.96
N PHE A 59 -1.93 -10.14 -4.72
CA PHE A 59 -1.53 -8.73 -4.73
C PHE A 59 -2.04 -8.04 -6.00
N PRO A 60 -3.12 -7.25 -5.93
CA PRO A 60 -3.61 -6.51 -7.09
C PRO A 60 -2.62 -5.42 -7.50
N MET A 61 -2.27 -5.40 -8.79
CA MET A 61 -1.42 -4.37 -9.39
C MET A 61 -2.07 -2.98 -9.26
N GLY A 62 -1.30 -1.99 -8.83
CA GLY A 62 -1.76 -0.60 -8.70
C GLY A 62 -2.57 -0.29 -7.43
N MET A 63 -2.69 -1.23 -6.49
CA MET A 63 -3.31 -0.96 -5.19
C MET A 63 -2.36 -0.15 -4.29
N VAL A 64 -2.65 1.14 -4.15
CA VAL A 64 -1.96 2.02 -3.20
C VAL A 64 -2.83 2.11 -1.94
N TRP A 65 -2.36 1.54 -0.83
CA TRP A 65 -3.09 1.39 0.44
C TRP A 65 -3.36 2.71 1.18
N LYS A 66 -2.53 3.73 0.93
CA LYS A 66 -2.70 5.09 1.42
C LYS A 66 -2.36 6.03 0.28
N VAL A 67 -3.02 7.19 0.19
CA VAL A 67 -2.55 8.26 -0.68
C VAL A 67 -1.08 8.52 -0.35
N SER A 68 -0.19 8.17 -1.28
CA SER A 68 1.25 8.38 -1.11
C SER A 68 1.55 9.88 -1.12
N GLN A 69 2.72 10.32 -0.62
CA GLN A 69 3.14 11.72 -0.79
C GLN A 69 3.08 12.14 -2.26
N ARG A 70 3.56 11.25 -3.15
CA ARG A 70 3.50 11.41 -4.60
C ARG A 70 2.07 11.60 -5.11
N ASP A 71 1.10 10.84 -4.60
CA ASP A 71 -0.32 11.00 -4.99
C ASP A 71 -0.86 12.38 -4.56
N ARG A 72 -0.45 12.89 -3.40
CA ARG A 72 -0.81 14.24 -2.94
C ARG A 72 -0.18 15.30 -3.84
N GLU A 73 1.10 15.16 -4.19
CA GLU A 73 1.79 16.06 -5.12
C GLU A 73 1.08 16.09 -6.48
N ILE A 74 0.72 14.93 -7.03
CA ILE A 74 -0.05 14.85 -8.27
C ILE A 74 -1.38 15.57 -8.14
N PHE A 75 -2.10 15.40 -7.03
CA PHE A 75 -3.38 16.08 -6.81
C PHE A 75 -3.22 17.59 -6.60
N LEU A 76 -2.16 18.05 -5.94
CA LEU A 76 -1.85 19.47 -5.74
C LEU A 76 -1.50 20.16 -7.06
N GLU A 77 -0.80 19.47 -7.96
CA GLU A 77 -0.48 19.99 -9.29
C GLU A 77 -1.61 19.81 -10.32
N PHE A 78 -2.70 19.14 -9.94
CA PHE A 78 -3.80 18.87 -10.85
C PHE A 78 -4.70 20.10 -11.03
N ASP A 79 -4.81 20.57 -12.28
CA ASP A 79 -5.59 21.77 -12.63
C ASP A 79 -6.98 21.46 -13.22
N GLY A 80 -7.34 20.17 -13.31
CA GLY A 80 -8.59 19.70 -13.92
C GLY A 80 -8.44 19.15 -15.34
N ARG A 81 -7.38 19.53 -16.07
CA ARG A 81 -7.21 19.20 -17.50
C ARG A 81 -5.83 18.63 -17.84
N ASN A 82 -4.83 18.81 -16.99
CA ASN A 82 -3.42 18.44 -17.23
C ASN A 82 -3.05 16.95 -17.01
N HIS A 83 -3.99 16.00 -17.09
CA HIS A 83 -3.74 14.57 -16.81
C HIS A 83 -2.58 13.97 -17.62
N HIS A 84 -2.46 14.34 -18.91
CA HIS A 84 -1.39 13.84 -19.78
C HIS A 84 -0.02 14.38 -19.39
N GLU A 85 0.05 15.62 -18.90
CA GLU A 85 1.29 16.25 -18.46
C GLU A 85 1.78 15.60 -17.16
N LEU A 86 0.87 15.40 -16.20
CA LEU A 86 1.17 14.69 -14.94
C LEU A 86 1.61 13.24 -15.20
N ALA A 87 0.97 12.55 -16.15
CA ALA A 87 1.36 11.19 -16.53
C ALA A 87 2.83 11.13 -17.00
N ARG A 88 3.26 12.10 -17.82
CA ARG A 88 4.66 12.20 -18.27
C ARG A 88 5.60 12.61 -17.14
N LYS A 89 5.25 13.65 -16.39
CA LYS A 89 6.07 14.20 -15.30
C LYS A 89 6.37 13.16 -14.23
N PHE A 90 5.36 12.41 -13.83
CA PHE A 90 5.50 11.39 -12.79
C PHE A 90 5.84 10.00 -13.37
N GLY A 91 5.87 9.78 -14.69
CA GLY A 91 6.22 8.49 -15.27
C GLY A 91 5.20 7.37 -14.97
N VAL A 92 3.92 7.67 -15.14
CA VAL A 92 2.78 6.79 -14.82
C VAL A 92 1.75 6.78 -15.95
N SER A 93 0.87 5.79 -15.94
CA SER A 93 -0.20 5.73 -16.94
C SER A 93 -1.25 6.82 -16.72
N LEU A 94 -1.90 7.23 -17.81
CA LEU A 94 -3.00 8.19 -17.75
C LEU A 94 -4.16 7.71 -16.86
N GLN A 95 -4.49 6.42 -16.95
CA GLN A 95 -5.51 5.78 -16.11
C GLN A 95 -5.13 5.84 -14.62
N TRP A 96 -3.85 5.72 -14.30
CA TRP A 96 -3.38 5.85 -12.92
C TRP A 96 -3.56 7.28 -12.40
N ILE A 97 -3.26 8.33 -13.18
CA ILE A 97 -3.55 9.73 -12.80
C ILE A 97 -5.03 9.94 -12.50
N TYR A 98 -5.94 9.43 -13.33
CA TYR A 98 -7.38 9.49 -13.06
C TYR A 98 -7.75 8.84 -11.72
N SER A 99 -7.16 7.68 -11.42
CA SER A 99 -7.41 6.96 -10.17
C SER A 99 -6.87 7.71 -8.94
N VAL A 100 -5.70 8.35 -9.07
CA VAL A 100 -5.09 9.19 -8.02
C VAL A 100 -5.99 10.38 -7.72
N VAL A 101 -6.37 11.17 -8.72
CA VAL A 101 -7.23 12.34 -8.53
C VAL A 101 -8.54 11.96 -7.84
N LYS A 102 -9.18 10.86 -8.27
CA LYS A 102 -10.41 10.36 -7.66
C LYS A 102 -10.20 9.94 -6.20
N ARG A 103 -9.10 9.25 -5.90
CA ARG A 103 -8.80 8.75 -4.54
C ARG A 103 -8.50 9.90 -3.58
N VAL A 104 -7.61 10.83 -3.96
CA VAL A 104 -7.24 11.98 -3.10
C VAL A 104 -8.43 12.90 -2.87
N LYS A 105 -9.23 13.17 -3.90
CA LYS A 105 -10.46 13.98 -3.74
C LYS A 105 -11.43 13.37 -2.73
N ARG A 106 -11.60 12.05 -2.72
CA ARG A 106 -12.45 11.37 -1.73
C ARG A 106 -11.87 11.49 -0.32
N GLU A 107 -10.57 11.28 -0.15
CA GLU A 107 -9.90 11.42 1.15
C GLU A 107 -10.00 12.85 1.71
N GLU A 108 -9.83 13.88 0.87
CA GLU A 108 -10.00 15.28 1.27
C GLU A 108 -11.47 15.60 1.63
N LEU A 109 -12.44 15.08 0.88
CA LEU A 109 -13.85 15.21 1.24
C LEU A 109 -14.18 14.53 2.57
N ASP A 110 -13.72 13.29 2.76
CA ASP A 110 -13.93 12.54 4.01
C ASP A 110 -13.27 13.27 5.21
N ARG A 111 -12.13 13.94 4.98
CA ARG A 111 -11.44 14.76 5.99
C ARG A 111 -12.19 16.06 6.30
N MET A 112 -12.69 16.76 5.29
CA MET A 112 -13.44 18.01 5.45
C MET A 112 -14.83 17.78 6.05
N GLN A 113 -15.47 16.67 5.69
CA GLN A 113 -16.83 16.31 6.10
C GLN A 113 -16.87 15.57 7.45
N GLY A 114 -15.80 15.68 8.26
CA GLY A 114 -15.59 14.96 9.52
C GLY A 114 -16.87 14.56 10.24
N LYS A 115 -17.20 13.25 10.17
CA LYS A 115 -18.26 12.58 10.94
C LYS A 115 -19.63 13.28 10.89
N LEU A 116 -20.18 13.53 9.71
CA LEU A 116 -21.54 14.07 9.58
C LEU A 116 -22.64 13.10 10.10
N PHE A 117 -22.35 11.83 10.40
CA PHE A 117 -23.34 10.83 10.83
C PHE A 117 -22.82 9.86 11.92
N ASP A 118 -22.20 10.36 12.99
CA ASP A 118 -21.74 9.52 14.12
C ASP A 118 -22.46 9.85 15.45
N GLY A 119 -23.69 10.36 15.39
CA GLY A 119 -24.49 10.63 16.59
C GLY A 119 -25.94 10.98 16.29
N GLU A 120 -26.79 9.96 16.14
CA GLU A 120 -28.20 9.92 16.61
C GLU A 120 -28.81 8.56 16.20
N SER A 121 -28.76 7.59 17.12
CA SER A 121 -29.83 6.60 17.23
C SER A 121 -30.28 6.59 18.69
N ASP A 122 -31.08 7.60 19.02
CA ASP A 122 -32.12 7.63 20.04
C ASP A 122 -31.93 6.66 21.22
N ALA A 123 -31.13 7.09 22.18
CA ALA A 123 -31.37 6.74 23.57
C ALA A 123 -32.51 7.63 24.10
N ASP A 124 -33.75 7.40 23.67
CA ASP A 124 -34.93 7.78 24.46
C ASP A 124 -36.18 7.01 24.03
N THR A 125 -36.50 5.95 24.76
CA THR A 125 -37.85 5.80 25.31
C THR A 125 -37.71 4.95 26.58
N SER A 126 -37.43 5.62 27.69
CA SER A 126 -37.75 5.09 29.01
C SER A 126 -39.07 5.71 29.49
N VAL A 127 -40.16 4.94 29.42
CA VAL A 127 -41.21 4.82 30.47
C VAL A 127 -41.83 3.43 30.35
#